data_AF-A0A4Y1ZXD4-F1
#
_entry.id   AF-A0A4Y1ZXD4-F1
#
_cell.length_a   1.000
_cell.length_b   1.000
_cell.length_c   1.000
_cell.angle_alpha   90.00
_cell.angle_beta   90.00
_cell.angle_gamma   90.00
#
_symmetry.space_group_name_H-M   'P 1'
#
loop_
_entity.id
_entity.type
_entity.pdbx_description
1 polymer ?
#
loop_
_entity_poly.entity_id
_entity_poly.type
_entity_poly.pdbx_seq_one_letter_code
_entity_poly.pdbx_strand_id
1 'polypeptide(L)'
;MASKPDPPTKRGMAKALNVREQVVSYQLKYTFKKKCCEKPKCHHLNERSVQIKRQRSWPLHKLLRKGRWRKFMTIDEAWIYLSDTNAKSKVTYLNRDQNRQDLTPSTTVPHPKSVMVWMGISPNVVTKPRFVQPGAKINSEYYIQKILSPFLRMITADCTQMVLLFSTRILLHRMHLGSTRNSSRISKCNS
;
A
#
# COMPACT_ATOMS: atom_id res chain seq x y z
N MET A 1 -9.57 -7.88 -15.89
CA MET A 1 -9.30 -8.71 -14.71
C MET A 1 -8.77 -10.02 -15.25
N ALA A 2 -7.61 -10.48 -14.78
CA ALA A 2 -7.13 -11.80 -15.18
C ALA A 2 -8.17 -12.82 -14.72
N SER A 3 -8.91 -13.39 -15.66
CA SER A 3 -9.92 -14.44 -15.43
C SER A 3 -9.29 -15.78 -15.05
N LYS A 4 -7.95 -15.85 -15.10
CA LYS A 4 -7.21 -17.06 -14.82
C LYS A 4 -7.08 -17.24 -13.31
N PRO A 5 -7.36 -18.45 -12.79
CA PRO A 5 -7.13 -18.75 -11.39
C PRO A 5 -5.66 -18.53 -11.04
N ASP A 6 -5.39 -18.28 -9.75
CA ASP A 6 -4.01 -18.22 -9.27
C ASP A 6 -3.29 -19.53 -9.64
N PRO A 7 -1.98 -19.46 -9.96
CA PRO A 7 -1.23 -20.64 -10.37
C PRO A 7 -1.25 -21.70 -9.25
N PRO A 8 -1.31 -22.99 -9.60
CA PRO A 8 -1.37 -24.06 -8.62
C PRO A 8 -0.12 -24.07 -7.73
N THR A 9 -0.30 -24.45 -6.47
CA THR A 9 0.81 -24.64 -5.54
C THR A 9 1.69 -25.80 -5.99
N LYS A 10 2.97 -25.85 -5.56
CA LYS A 10 3.87 -26.98 -5.85
C LYS A 10 3.27 -28.32 -5.43
N ARG A 11 2.63 -28.34 -4.25
CA ARG A 11 1.89 -29.49 -3.74
C ARG A 11 0.69 -29.85 -4.60
N GLY A 12 -0.06 -28.86 -5.08
CA GLY A 12 -1.18 -29.07 -6.01
C GLY A 12 -0.70 -29.69 -7.33
N MET A 13 0.39 -29.19 -7.89
CA MET A 13 1.02 -29.76 -9.09
C MET A 13 1.54 -31.18 -8.84
N ALA A 14 2.20 -31.41 -7.71
CA ALA A 14 2.72 -32.72 -7.31
C ALA A 14 1.60 -33.76 -7.22
N LYS A 15 0.46 -33.40 -6.62
CA LYS A 15 -0.72 -34.26 -6.53
C LYS A 15 -1.34 -34.52 -7.91
N ALA A 16 -1.46 -33.50 -8.75
CA ALA A 16 -2.03 -33.63 -10.10
C ALA A 16 -1.16 -34.49 -11.03
N LEU A 17 0.16 -34.41 -10.87
CA LEU A 17 1.14 -35.15 -11.68
C LEU A 17 1.57 -36.50 -11.05
N ASN A 18 1.03 -36.85 -9.87
CA ASN A 18 1.41 -38.02 -9.09
C ASN A 18 2.94 -38.13 -8.86
N VAL A 19 3.60 -37.02 -8.56
CA VAL A 19 5.04 -36.95 -8.27
C VAL A 19 5.29 -36.36 -6.89
N ARG A 20 6.50 -36.51 -6.38
CA ARG A 20 6.93 -35.83 -5.14
C ARG A 20 7.07 -34.32 -5.39
N GLU A 21 6.69 -33.50 -4.40
CA GLU A 21 6.81 -32.04 -4.46
C GLU A 21 8.25 -31.56 -4.74
N GLN A 22 9.24 -32.32 -4.27
CA GLN A 22 10.66 -32.09 -4.53
C GLN A 22 11.00 -32.12 -6.03
N VAL A 23 10.41 -33.05 -6.80
CA VAL A 23 10.61 -33.15 -8.24
C VAL A 23 10.07 -31.91 -8.94
N VAL A 24 8.87 -31.46 -8.56
CA VAL A 24 8.29 -30.21 -9.07
C VAL A 24 9.20 -29.01 -8.75
N SER A 25 9.71 -28.92 -7.52
CA SER A 25 10.61 -27.83 -7.13
C SER A 25 11.94 -27.87 -7.89
N TYR A 26 12.51 -29.05 -8.13
CA TYR A 26 13.71 -29.23 -8.92
C TYR A 26 13.50 -28.75 -10.37
N GLN A 27 12.43 -29.23 -11.02
CA GLN A 27 12.11 -28.86 -12.41
C GLN A 27 11.85 -27.35 -12.54
N LEU A 28 11.12 -26.74 -11.61
CA LEU A 28 10.90 -25.29 -11.60
C LEU A 28 12.21 -24.51 -11.49
N LYS A 29 13.14 -24.95 -10.66
CA LYS A 29 14.40 -24.24 -10.42
C LYS A 29 15.41 -24.43 -11.54
N TYR A 30 15.63 -25.67 -11.99
CA TYR A 30 16.75 -25.98 -12.89
C TYR A 30 16.33 -26.03 -14.36
N THR A 31 15.17 -26.60 -14.67
CA THR A 31 14.68 -26.74 -16.04
C THR A 31 14.00 -25.44 -16.50
N PHE A 32 13.05 -24.93 -15.71
CA PHE A 32 12.28 -23.73 -16.07
C PHE A 32 12.92 -22.42 -15.59
N LYS A 33 13.97 -22.48 -14.76
CA LYS A 33 14.67 -21.32 -14.18
C LYS A 33 13.72 -20.30 -13.54
N LYS A 34 12.65 -20.79 -12.89
CA LYS A 34 11.65 -19.97 -12.21
C LYS A 34 11.90 -19.93 -10.71
N LYS A 35 11.86 -18.72 -10.16
CA LYS A 35 11.80 -18.49 -8.72
C LYS A 35 10.34 -18.46 -8.27
N CYS A 36 10.01 -19.25 -7.27
CA CYS A 36 8.72 -19.11 -6.59
C CYS A 36 8.81 -17.91 -5.65
N CYS A 37 7.99 -16.89 -5.90
CA CYS A 37 7.83 -15.73 -5.04
C CYS A 37 6.42 -15.74 -4.47
N GLU A 38 6.30 -15.39 -3.20
CA GLU A 38 4.99 -15.14 -2.62
C GLU A 38 4.41 -13.87 -3.23
N LYS A 39 3.16 -13.97 -3.68
CA LYS A 39 2.40 -12.81 -4.14
C LYS A 39 2.03 -12.00 -2.89
N PRO A 40 2.33 -10.69 -2.83
CA PRO A 40 1.91 -9.85 -1.72
C PRO A 40 0.41 -9.94 -1.52
N LYS A 41 -0.03 -9.97 -0.26
CA LYS A 41 -1.44 -9.94 0.06
C LYS A 41 -2.01 -8.58 -0.36
N CYS A 42 -3.00 -8.61 -1.24
CA CYS A 42 -3.74 -7.43 -1.66
C CYS A 42 -5.14 -7.47 -1.06
N HIS A 43 -5.75 -6.29 -0.88
CA HIS A 43 -7.16 -6.22 -0.51
C HIS A 43 -8.02 -6.91 -1.56
N HIS A 44 -8.92 -7.77 -1.09
CA HIS A 44 -9.95 -8.36 -1.94
C HIS A 44 -10.84 -7.25 -2.51
N LEU A 45 -10.99 -7.22 -3.84
CA LEU A 45 -11.79 -6.20 -4.50
C LEU A 45 -13.23 -6.70 -4.63
N ASN A 46 -14.16 -6.00 -3.98
CA ASN A 46 -15.58 -6.17 -4.21
C ASN A 46 -15.93 -5.83 -5.67
N GLU A 47 -16.91 -6.52 -6.26
CA GLU A 47 -17.42 -6.31 -7.61
C GLU A 47 -17.77 -4.86 -7.88
N ARG A 48 -18.40 -4.17 -6.93
CA ARG A 48 -18.66 -2.73 -7.01
C ARG A 48 -17.39 -1.91 -7.22
N SER A 49 -16.33 -2.21 -6.46
CA SER A 49 -15.03 -1.54 -6.60
C SER A 49 -14.38 -1.84 -7.94
N VAL A 50 -14.58 -3.05 -8.48
CA VAL A 50 -14.14 -3.42 -9.82
C VAL A 50 -14.85 -2.59 -10.89
N GLN A 51 -16.17 -2.46 -10.78
CA GLN A 51 -16.97 -1.69 -11.73
C GLN A 51 -16.58 -0.21 -11.71
N ILE A 52 -16.41 0.39 -10.53
CA ILE A 52 -15.94 1.77 -10.38
C ILE A 52 -14.57 1.97 -11.03
N LYS A 53 -13.63 1.05 -10.80
CA LYS A 53 -12.30 1.10 -11.43
C LYS A 53 -12.40 1.05 -12.96
N ARG A 54 -13.23 0.16 -13.52
CA ARG A 54 -13.45 0.06 -14.98
C ARG A 54 -14.07 1.32 -15.55
N GLN A 55 -15.06 1.90 -14.88
CA GLN A 55 -15.73 3.13 -15.32
C GLN A 55 -14.77 4.33 -15.32
N ARG A 56 -13.88 4.44 -14.32
CA ARG A 56 -12.97 5.58 -14.16
C ARG A 56 -11.69 5.47 -14.98
N SER A 57 -11.20 4.26 -15.26
CA SER A 57 -9.88 4.06 -15.89
C SER A 57 -9.82 4.56 -17.33
N TRP A 58 -10.84 4.26 -18.15
CA TRP A 58 -10.83 4.62 -19.56
C TRP A 58 -10.95 6.14 -19.81
N PRO A 59 -11.86 6.86 -19.14
CA PRO A 59 -11.88 8.33 -19.21
C PRO A 59 -10.58 8.97 -18.73
N LEU A 60 -10.01 8.49 -17.62
CA LEU A 60 -8.73 9.00 -17.12
C LEU A 60 -7.60 8.80 -18.14
N HIS A 61 -7.52 7.62 -18.75
CA HIS A 61 -6.54 7.35 -19.80
C HIS A 61 -6.71 8.30 -21.00
N LYS A 62 -7.95 8.58 -21.42
CA LYS A 62 -8.26 9.55 -22.48
C LYS A 62 -7.84 10.98 -22.14
N LEU A 63 -7.82 11.36 -20.85
CA LEU A 63 -7.34 12.67 -20.39
C LEU A 63 -5.81 12.73 -20.41
N LEU A 64 -5.13 11.65 -20.03
CA LEU A 64 -3.68 11.59 -19.87
C LEU A 64 -2.90 11.35 -21.17
N ARG A 65 -3.55 10.79 -22.21
CA ARG A 65 -2.91 10.50 -23.52
C ARG A 65 -2.36 11.76 -24.21
N LYS A 66 -1.52 11.57 -25.25
CA LYS A 66 -0.87 12.64 -26.04
C LYS A 66 0.00 13.59 -25.19
N GLY A 67 0.74 13.04 -24.23
CA GLY A 67 1.65 13.83 -23.39
C GLY A 67 0.98 14.76 -22.37
N ARG A 68 -0.37 14.78 -22.30
CA ARG A 68 -1.12 15.65 -21.38
C ARG A 68 -0.85 15.33 -19.91
N TRP A 69 -0.46 14.09 -19.60
CA TRP A 69 -0.02 13.66 -18.27
C TRP A 69 1.07 14.57 -17.66
N ARG A 70 1.88 15.25 -18.48
CA ARG A 70 2.91 16.21 -18.03
C ARG A 70 2.37 17.43 -17.28
N LYS A 71 1.10 17.76 -17.49
CA LYS A 71 0.42 18.89 -16.84
C LYS A 71 -0.21 18.53 -15.51
N PHE A 72 -0.18 17.25 -15.13
CA PHE A 72 -0.79 16.76 -13.91
C PHE A 72 0.25 16.65 -12.81
N MET A 73 -0.21 16.88 -11.59
CA MET A 73 0.54 16.55 -10.39
C MET A 73 -0.25 15.53 -9.58
N THR A 74 0.45 14.53 -9.06
CA THR A 74 -0.10 13.57 -8.10
C THR A 74 0.31 13.97 -6.71
N ILE A 75 -0.62 13.91 -5.79
CA ILE A 75 -0.45 14.29 -4.40
C ILE A 75 -0.85 13.09 -3.56
N ASP A 76 -0.04 12.75 -2.57
CA ASP A 76 -0.35 11.65 -1.66
C ASP A 76 0.26 11.87 -0.27
N GLU A 77 -0.23 11.10 0.69
CA GLU A 77 0.24 11.05 2.06
C GLU A 77 0.93 9.73 2.36
N ALA A 78 2.07 9.79 3.06
CA ALA A 78 2.80 8.62 3.49
C ALA A 78 3.29 8.76 4.94
N TRP A 79 3.21 7.67 5.71
CA TRP A 79 3.86 7.59 7.01
C TRP A 79 5.32 7.17 6.85
N ILE A 80 6.23 7.94 7.43
CA ILE A 80 7.64 7.58 7.57
C ILE A 80 7.87 7.20 9.03
N TYR A 81 8.29 5.97 9.26
CA TYR A 81 8.62 5.45 10.59
C TYR A 81 10.08 5.74 10.90
N LEU A 82 10.37 6.30 12.06
CA LEU A 82 11.74 6.65 12.49
C LEU A 82 12.51 5.45 13.05
N SER A 83 11.84 4.34 13.33
CA SER A 83 12.47 3.10 13.78
C SER A 83 12.49 2.07 12.66
N ASP A 84 13.66 1.52 12.36
CA ASP A 84 13.90 0.46 11.36
C ASP A 84 13.37 -0.93 11.78
N THR A 85 12.26 -0.97 12.51
CA THR A 85 11.66 -2.24 12.98
C THR A 85 11.04 -3.04 11.84
N ASN A 86 10.73 -2.41 10.70
CA ASN A 86 10.08 -3.07 9.57
C ASN A 86 11.08 -3.73 8.59
N ALA A 87 12.36 -3.36 8.65
CA ALA A 87 13.40 -3.89 7.75
C ALA A 87 14.23 -5.00 8.40
N LYS A 88 14.18 -5.16 9.73
CA LYS A 88 14.84 -6.29 10.40
C LYS A 88 14.06 -7.56 10.12
N SER A 89 14.72 -8.51 9.47
CA SER A 89 14.18 -9.83 9.19
C SER A 89 13.81 -10.53 10.51
N LYS A 90 12.65 -11.20 10.57
CA LYS A 90 12.25 -12.04 11.71
C LYS A 90 13.27 -13.17 11.99
N VAL A 91 14.13 -13.46 11.00
CA VAL A 91 15.18 -14.45 11.07
C VAL A 91 16.51 -13.77 11.42
N THR A 92 17.09 -14.18 12.55
CA THR A 92 18.47 -13.83 12.92
C THR A 92 19.34 -15.05 12.67
N TYR A 93 20.48 -14.87 12.00
CA TYR A 93 21.44 -15.95 11.77
C TYR A 93 22.34 -16.09 12.99
N LEU A 94 22.54 -17.33 13.45
CA LEU A 94 23.48 -17.70 14.49
C LEU A 94 24.58 -18.54 13.88
N ASN A 95 25.83 -18.27 14.26
CA ASN A 95 26.88 -19.27 14.10
C ASN A 95 26.66 -20.42 15.08
N ARG A 96 27.12 -21.64 14.74
CA ARG A 96 26.89 -22.85 15.55
C ARG A 96 27.39 -22.72 16.99
N ASP A 97 28.39 -21.87 17.20
CA ASP A 97 29.08 -21.70 18.48
C ASP A 97 28.52 -20.55 19.33
N GLN A 98 27.53 -19.80 18.83
CA GLN A 98 26.88 -18.72 19.58
C GLN A 98 25.70 -19.22 20.40
N ASN A 99 25.61 -18.76 21.65
CA ASN A 99 24.51 -19.08 22.54
C ASN A 99 23.22 -18.37 22.07
N ARG A 100 22.11 -19.11 22.03
CA ARG A 100 20.79 -18.59 21.66
C ARG A 100 20.29 -17.51 22.63
N GLN A 101 20.79 -17.49 23.87
CA GLN A 101 20.37 -16.52 24.89
C GLN A 101 20.96 -15.12 24.67
N ASP A 102 22.07 -15.01 23.92
CA ASP A 102 22.69 -13.72 23.60
C ASP A 102 21.98 -12.99 22.45
N LEU A 103 20.98 -13.64 21.84
CA LEU A 103 20.15 -13.00 20.82
C LEU A 103 19.14 -12.07 21.46
N THR A 104 19.19 -10.80 21.08
CA THR A 104 18.07 -9.89 21.30
C THR A 104 16.91 -10.29 20.38
N PRO A 105 15.73 -10.64 20.91
CA PRO A 105 14.57 -10.89 20.08
C PRO A 105 14.22 -9.61 19.32
N SER A 106 14.00 -9.70 18.01
CA SER A 106 13.44 -8.59 17.24
C SER A 106 11.99 -8.39 17.66
N THR A 107 11.76 -7.55 18.66
CA THR A 107 10.42 -7.19 19.11
C THR A 107 9.81 -6.19 18.12
N THR A 108 8.65 -6.53 17.58
CA THR A 108 7.84 -5.55 16.84
C THR A 108 7.32 -4.54 17.85
N VAL A 109 7.76 -3.29 17.76
CA VAL A 109 7.24 -2.21 18.60
C VAL A 109 5.87 -1.83 18.05
N PRO A 110 4.76 -2.01 18.82
CA PRO A 110 3.48 -1.49 18.40
C PRO A 110 3.52 0.04 18.41
N HIS A 111 3.02 0.67 17.33
CA HIS A 111 3.00 2.13 17.16
C HIS A 111 4.38 2.81 17.21
N PRO A 112 5.30 2.45 16.30
CA PRO A 112 6.60 3.11 16.21
C PRO A 112 6.45 4.61 15.96
N LYS A 113 7.38 5.41 16.49
CA LYS A 113 7.40 6.86 16.25
C LYS A 113 7.44 7.11 14.75
N SER A 114 6.43 7.84 14.26
CA SER A 114 6.24 8.10 12.84
C SER A 114 5.86 9.55 12.59
N VAL A 115 6.23 10.04 11.41
CA VAL A 115 5.83 11.34 10.91
C VAL A 115 5.06 11.13 9.61
N MET A 116 3.90 11.76 9.48
CA MET A 116 3.17 11.75 8.22
C MET A 116 3.72 12.88 7.34
N VAL A 117 4.07 12.52 6.12
CA VAL A 117 4.55 13.42 5.10
C VAL A 117 3.50 13.52 4.00
N TRP A 118 3.23 14.74 3.58
CA TRP A 118 2.42 15.05 2.42
C TRP A 118 3.33 15.60 1.33
N MET A 119 3.20 15.10 0.10
CA MET A 119 4.02 15.56 -1.01
C MET A 119 3.28 15.49 -2.35
N GLY A 120 3.47 16.53 -3.16
CA GLY A 120 3.06 16.57 -4.56
C GLY A 120 4.24 16.29 -5.49
N ILE A 121 4.04 15.42 -6.47
CA ILE A 121 5.02 15.12 -7.52
C ILE A 121 4.38 15.42 -8.88
N SER A 122 5.12 16.16 -9.70
CA SER A 122 4.84 16.33 -11.12
C SER A 122 6.02 15.79 -11.93
N PRO A 123 5.86 15.58 -13.24
CA PRO A 123 6.95 15.08 -14.08
C PRO A 123 8.19 15.97 -14.12
N ASN A 124 8.04 17.27 -13.84
CA ASN A 124 9.12 18.24 -13.94
C ASN A 124 9.59 18.75 -12.57
N VAL A 125 8.74 18.65 -11.54
CA VAL A 125 8.97 19.27 -10.22
C VAL A 125 8.49 18.35 -9.12
N VAL A 126 9.36 18.13 -8.13
CA VAL A 126 9.01 17.56 -6.84
C VAL A 126 8.78 18.72 -5.88
N THR A 127 7.60 18.77 -5.26
CA THR A 127 7.29 19.84 -4.31
C THR A 127 7.94 19.57 -2.95
N LYS A 128 8.22 20.63 -2.19
CA LYS A 128 8.81 20.50 -0.86
C LYS A 128 7.86 19.67 0.04
N PRO A 129 8.35 18.58 0.66
CA PRO A 129 7.52 17.76 1.54
C PRO A 129 7.01 18.59 2.72
N ARG A 130 5.75 18.37 3.09
CA ARG A 130 5.11 19.00 4.24
C ARG A 130 4.91 17.95 5.32
N PHE A 131 5.44 18.25 6.50
CA PHE A 131 5.31 17.39 7.67
C PHE A 131 4.04 17.75 8.42
N VAL A 132 3.18 16.75 8.63
CA VAL A 132 2.03 16.87 9.52
C VAL A 132 2.53 16.71 10.95
N GLN A 133 1.99 17.52 11.86
CA GLN A 133 2.36 17.44 13.27
C GLN A 133 2.07 16.03 13.83
N PRO A 134 3.03 15.37 14.51
CA PRO A 134 2.81 14.07 15.13
C PRO A 134 1.61 14.10 16.07
N GLY A 135 0.74 13.08 16.00
CA GLY A 135 -0.47 12.99 16.83
C GLY A 135 -1.65 13.85 16.37
N ALA A 136 -1.48 14.72 15.37
CA ALA A 136 -2.60 15.50 14.82
C ALA A 136 -3.58 14.60 14.05
N LYS A 137 -4.87 14.73 14.37
CA LYS A 137 -5.93 14.08 13.60
C LYS A 137 -6.23 14.91 12.36
N ILE A 138 -6.01 14.35 11.18
CA ILE A 138 -6.32 15.02 9.91
C ILE A 138 -7.83 15.00 9.71
N ASN A 139 -8.48 16.10 10.05
CA ASN A 139 -9.84 16.40 9.60
C ASN A 139 -9.79 17.15 8.25
N SER A 140 -10.95 17.35 7.64
CA SER A 140 -11.05 18.07 6.36
C SER A 140 -10.60 19.53 6.48
N GLU A 141 -10.95 20.20 7.57
CA GLU A 141 -10.61 21.60 7.81
C GLU A 141 -9.09 21.81 7.96
N TYR A 142 -8.43 20.97 8.75
CA TYR A 142 -6.98 20.92 8.90
C TYR A 142 -6.30 20.66 7.56
N TYR A 143 -6.82 19.70 6.79
CA TYR A 143 -6.29 19.41 5.46
C TYR A 143 -6.33 20.65 4.56
N ILE A 144 -7.48 21.33 4.51
CA ILE A 144 -7.64 22.52 3.68
C ILE A 144 -6.71 23.63 4.17
N GLN A 145 -6.75 23.97 5.45
CA GLN A 145 -6.04 25.13 6.00
C GLN A 145 -4.53 24.94 6.11
N LYS A 146 -4.07 23.77 6.57
CA LYS A 146 -2.66 23.53 6.91
C LYS A 146 -1.87 22.88 5.78
N ILE A 147 -2.54 22.11 4.92
CA ILE A 147 -1.87 21.37 3.85
C ILE A 147 -2.18 22.01 2.50
N LEU A 148 -3.45 22.12 2.14
CA LEU A 148 -3.85 22.43 0.78
C LEU A 148 -3.70 23.91 0.41
N SER A 149 -4.27 24.82 1.19
CA SER A 149 -4.20 26.26 0.91
C SER A 149 -2.75 26.76 0.82
N PRO A 150 -1.84 26.39 1.75
CA PRO A 150 -0.43 26.78 1.64
C PRO A 150 0.28 26.18 0.41
N PHE A 151 -0.12 24.98 -0.02
CA PHE A 151 0.45 24.33 -1.20
C PHE A 151 -0.02 25.00 -2.50
N LEU A 152 -1.32 25.29 -2.61
CA LEU A 152 -1.87 25.98 -3.77
C LEU A 152 -1.22 27.36 -3.93
N ARG A 153 -1.06 28.11 -2.84
CA ARG A 153 -0.40 29.42 -2.86
C ARG A 153 1.03 29.37 -3.39
N MET A 154 1.77 28.32 -3.04
CA MET A 154 3.14 28.10 -3.53
C MET A 154 3.14 27.83 -5.05
N ILE A 155 2.24 26.97 -5.53
CA ILE A 155 2.15 26.63 -6.94
C ILE A 155 1.70 27.82 -7.79
N THR A 156 0.73 28.59 -7.32
CA THR A 156 0.24 29.76 -8.06
C THR A 156 1.28 30.86 -8.17
N ALA A 157 2.22 30.94 -7.22
CA ALA A 157 3.34 31.87 -7.28
C ALA A 157 4.42 31.41 -8.28
N ASP A 158 4.63 30.09 -8.40
CA ASP A 158 5.72 29.52 -9.20
C ASP A 158 5.31 29.05 -10.61
N CYS A 159 4.03 28.80 -10.88
CA CYS A 159 3.57 28.10 -12.09
C CYS A 159 2.25 28.67 -12.66
N THR A 160 2.31 29.41 -13.76
CA THR A 160 1.13 29.99 -14.46
C THR A 160 0.32 28.99 -15.31
N GLN A 161 0.68 27.70 -15.40
CA GLN A 161 0.05 26.75 -16.36
C GLN A 161 -0.23 25.32 -15.86
N MET A 162 -0.28 25.07 -14.55
CA MET A 162 -0.56 23.72 -14.02
C MET A 162 -2.04 23.51 -13.69
N VAL A 163 -2.65 22.47 -14.27
CA VAL A 163 -4.04 22.07 -13.96
C VAL A 163 -4.01 21.00 -12.89
N LEU A 164 -4.41 21.37 -11.67
CA LEU A 164 -4.58 20.44 -10.57
C LEU A 164 -5.91 19.70 -10.72
N LEU A 165 -5.86 18.39 -11.02
CA LEU A 165 -7.03 17.54 -10.83
C LEU A 165 -7.05 17.02 -9.39
N PHE A 166 -7.90 17.63 -8.59
CA PHE A 166 -8.40 17.02 -7.38
C PHE A 166 -9.26 15.81 -7.76
N SER A 167 -8.82 14.61 -7.42
CA SER A 167 -9.74 13.47 -7.33
C SER A 167 -10.56 13.58 -6.03
N THR A 168 -11.34 14.65 -5.86
CA THR A 168 -12.22 14.88 -4.70
C THR A 168 -13.43 13.93 -4.63
N ARG A 169 -13.64 13.06 -5.63
CA ARG A 169 -14.75 12.07 -5.62
C ARG A 169 -14.45 10.74 -4.90
N ILE A 170 -13.51 10.74 -3.95
CA ILE A 170 -13.36 9.64 -2.98
C ILE A 170 -13.69 10.10 -1.54
N LEU A 171 -13.64 11.40 -1.24
CA LEU A 171 -13.86 11.92 0.12
C LEU A 171 -15.31 12.34 0.42
N LEU A 172 -16.15 12.62 -0.57
CA LEU A 172 -17.50 13.15 -0.31
C LEU A 172 -18.58 12.10 0.05
N HIS A 173 -18.29 10.79 -0.04
CA HIS A 173 -19.29 9.75 0.23
C HIS A 173 -19.09 8.97 1.54
N ARG A 174 -18.21 9.43 2.44
CA ARG A 174 -18.01 8.73 3.73
C ARG A 174 -18.01 9.66 4.94
N MET A 175 -18.85 10.68 4.91
CA MET A 175 -19.35 11.32 6.12
C MET A 175 -20.84 10.98 6.28
N HIS A 176 -21.12 9.72 6.63
CA HIS A 176 -22.38 9.41 7.30
C HIS A 176 -22.03 9.10 8.75
N LEU A 177 -22.53 9.99 9.61
CA LEU A 177 -22.46 9.95 11.06
C LEU A 177 -23.21 8.71 11.56
N GLY A 178 -22.67 8.10 12.63
CA GLY A 178 -23.40 7.20 13.52
C GLY A 178 -23.47 5.73 13.11
N SER A 179 -22.72 4.88 13.81
CA SER A 179 -23.34 3.73 14.50
C SER A 179 -22.35 3.14 15.51
N THR A 180 -22.90 2.73 16.64
CA THR A 180 -22.26 2.42 17.91
C THR A 180 -21.31 1.21 17.87
N ARG A 181 -20.27 1.29 18.69
CA ARG A 181 -19.42 0.15 19.07
C ARG A 181 -20.31 -0.91 19.74
N ASN A 182 -20.60 -2.00 19.04
CA ASN A 182 -21.02 -3.24 19.69
C ASN A 182 -19.83 -4.17 19.80
N SER A 183 -19.28 -4.18 21.02
CA SER A 183 -18.51 -5.29 21.57
C SER A 183 -19.44 -6.49 21.70
N SER A 184 -19.21 -7.55 20.92
CA SER A 184 -19.69 -8.89 21.27
C SER A 184 -18.52 -9.87 21.29
N ARG A 185 -18.16 -10.24 22.52
CA ARG A 185 -17.40 -11.46 22.86
C ARG A 185 -18.12 -12.65 22.21
N ILE A 186 -17.40 -13.44 21.42
CA ILE A 186 -17.83 -14.78 21.04
C ILE A 186 -17.11 -15.75 21.99
N SER A 187 -17.85 -16.22 23.00
CA SER A 187 -17.53 -17.41 23.78
C SER A 187 -17.69 -18.64 22.89
N LYS A 188 -16.66 -19.47 22.79
CA LYS A 188 -16.75 -20.80 22.21
C LYS A 188 -17.33 -21.73 23.29
N CYS A 189 -18.52 -22.27 23.05
CA CYS A 189 -18.98 -23.48 23.73
C CYS A 189 -18.49 -24.70 22.94
N ASN A 190 -18.00 -25.68 23.67
CA ASN A 190 -17.61 -27.00 23.17
C ASN A 190 -18.85 -27.82 22.82
N SER A 191 -18.72 -28.67 21.81
CA SER A 191 -19.35 -29.98 21.69
C SER A 191 -18.40 -30.88 20.93
#